data_AF-A0A2R6F955-F1
#
_entry.id   AF-A0A2R6F955-F1
#
_cell.length_a   1.000
_cell.length_b   1.000
_cell.length_c   1.000
_cell.angle_alpha   90.00
_cell.angle_beta   90.00
_cell.angle_gamma   90.00
#
_symmetry.space_group_name_H-M   'P 1'
#
loop_
_entity.id
_entity.type
_entity.pdbx_description
1 polymer ?
#
loop_
_entity_poly.entity_id
_entity_poly.type
_entity_poly.pdbx_seq_one_letter_code
_entity_poly.pdbx_strand_id
1 'polypeptide(L)'
;MSYRIGLVGKPSVGKSTLFNAATMNDVPEGAYPFTTIDPSVGEAYVRVDCAAPEFGHSCTPNTGYCDDGVRFVPTKLVDVA
;
A
#
# COMPACT_ATOMS: atom_id res chain seq x y z
N MET A 1 4.22 15.54 -0.13
CA MET A 1 4.37 14.98 -1.48
C MET A 1 3.89 13.54 -1.44
N SER A 2 2.74 13.20 -2.04
CA SER A 2 2.19 11.84 -1.98
C SER A 2 2.70 11.02 -3.16
N TYR A 3 3.64 10.11 -2.92
CA TYR A 3 4.10 9.17 -3.94
C TYR A 3 3.04 8.08 -4.15
N ARG A 4 2.85 7.67 -5.42
CA ARG A 4 1.94 6.58 -5.82
C ARG A 4 2.76 5.50 -6.50
N ILE A 5 2.54 4.25 -6.13
CA ILE A 5 3.16 3.08 -6.75
C ILE A 5 2.12 2.41 -7.64
N GLY A 6 2.40 2.31 -8.94
CA GLY A 6 1.53 1.62 -9.90
C GLY A 6 1.89 0.14 -10.00
N LEU A 7 0.90 -0.74 -9.85
CA LEU A 7 1.02 -2.16 -10.10
C LEU A 7 0.62 -2.45 -11.55
N VAL A 8 1.55 -2.98 -12.35
CA VAL A 8 1.36 -3.26 -13.77
C VAL A 8 1.68 -4.72 -14.08
N GLY A 9 0.91 -5.34 -14.98
CA GLY A 9 1.11 -6.73 -15.36
C GLY A 9 0.10 -7.20 -16.41
N LYS A 10 0.35 -8.38 -16.99
CA LYS A 10 -0.60 -9.01 -17.91
C LYS A 10 -1.90 -9.37 -17.19
N PRO A 11 -3.03 -9.50 -17.91
CA PRO A 11 -4.25 -10.04 -17.33
C PRO A 11 -4.03 -11.42 -16.69
N SER A 12 -4.73 -11.68 -15.58
CA SER A 12 -4.76 -12.99 -14.90
C SER A 12 -3.42 -13.52 -14.35
N VAL A 13 -2.44 -12.65 -14.09
CA VAL A 13 -1.16 -13.04 -13.44
C VAL A 13 -1.16 -12.88 -11.90
N GLY A 14 -2.32 -12.63 -11.29
CA GLY A 14 -2.44 -12.41 -9.84
C GLY A 14 -2.21 -10.97 -9.37
N LYS A 15 -2.28 -9.99 -10.29
CA LYS A 15 -2.13 -8.55 -9.98
C LYS A 15 -3.10 -8.08 -8.89
N SER A 16 -4.39 -8.36 -9.07
CA SER A 16 -5.43 -7.96 -8.12
C SER A 16 -5.33 -8.73 -6.79
N THR A 17 -4.86 -9.98 -6.82
CA THR A 17 -4.54 -10.76 -5.61
C THR A 17 -3.43 -10.11 -4.80
N LEU A 18 -2.34 -9.67 -5.45
CA LEU A 18 -1.26 -8.95 -4.78
C LEU A 18 -1.73 -7.60 -4.23
N PHE A 19 -2.55 -6.86 -4.99
CA PHE A 19 -3.14 -5.60 -4.54
C PHE A 19 -3.97 -5.79 -3.26
N ASN A 20 -4.82 -6.80 -3.21
CA ASN A 20 -5.65 -7.12 -2.05
C ASN A 20 -4.84 -7.65 -0.86
N ALA A 21 -3.72 -8.35 -1.11
CA ALA A 21 -2.85 -8.82 -0.03
C ALA A 21 -1.96 -7.69 0.54
N ALA A 22 -1.53 -6.76 -0.31
CA ALA A 22 -0.63 -5.66 0.08
C ALA A 22 -1.38 -4.48 0.70
N THR A 23 -2.67 -4.34 0.38
CA THR A 23 -3.55 -3.34 0.98
C THR A 23 -4.40 -4.04 2.03
N MET A 24 -4.57 -3.48 3.22
CA MET A 24 -5.55 -4.02 4.19
C MET A 24 -7.00 -3.70 3.78
N ASN A 25 -7.25 -3.51 2.48
CA ASN A 25 -8.55 -3.23 1.91
C ASN A 25 -9.16 -4.54 1.39
N ASP A 26 -10.37 -4.86 1.85
CA ASP A 26 -11.26 -5.82 1.21
C ASP A 26 -11.79 -5.20 -0.09
N VAL A 27 -10.97 -5.22 -1.15
CA VAL A 27 -11.39 -4.70 -2.46
C VAL A 27 -12.21 -5.80 -3.13
N PRO A 28 -13.50 -5.57 -3.45
CA PRO A 28 -14.32 -6.58 -4.08
C PRO A 28 -13.77 -6.92 -5.47
N GLU A 29 -13.46 -8.19 -5.72
CA GLU A 29 -13.22 -8.72 -7.07
C GLU A 29 -14.55 -8.71 -7.85
N GLY A 30 -14.89 -7.55 -8.41
CA GLY A 30 -16.05 -7.37 -9.28
C GLY A 30 -15.64 -7.30 -10.75
N ALA A 31 -15.75 -8.42 -11.48
CA ALA A 31 -15.54 -8.46 -12.92
C ALA A 31 -16.69 -7.74 -13.65
N TYR A 32 -16.51 -6.48 -14.04
CA TYR A 32 -17.45 -5.81 -14.94
C TYR A 32 -16.71 -5.10 -16.09
N PRO A 33 -16.75 -5.67 -17.31
CA PRO A 33 -16.31 -4.95 -18.49
C PRO A 33 -17.36 -3.87 -18.82
N PHE A 34 -16.94 -2.71 -19.31
CA PHE A 34 -17.76 -1.60 -19.85
C PHE A 34 -18.12 -0.39 -18.96
N THR A 35 -17.48 -0.19 -17.82
CA THR A 35 -17.47 1.13 -17.15
C THR A 35 -16.05 1.69 -17.10
N THR A 36 -15.90 3.01 -17.18
CA THR A 36 -14.63 3.69 -16.93
C THR A 36 -14.16 3.31 -15.51
N ILE A 37 -13.27 2.33 -15.40
CA ILE A 37 -12.75 1.86 -14.11
C ILE A 37 -11.70 2.88 -13.68
N ASP A 38 -12.05 3.77 -12.75
CA ASP A 38 -11.02 4.50 -12.01
C ASP A 38 -10.04 3.48 -11.42
N PRO A 39 -8.72 3.65 -11.63
CA PRO A 39 -7.74 2.67 -11.20
C PRO A 39 -7.90 2.45 -9.68
N SER A 40 -7.90 1.18 -9.25
CA SER A 40 -8.15 0.88 -7.83
C SER A 40 -6.99 1.44 -7.00
N VAL A 41 -7.27 2.38 -6.10
CA VAL A 41 -6.27 2.99 -5.21
C VAL A 41 -6.45 2.43 -3.81
N GLY A 42 -5.40 1.85 -3.25
CA GLY A 42 -5.36 1.32 -1.89
C GLY A 42 -4.20 1.88 -1.08
N GLU A 43 -4.32 1.82 0.24
CA GLU A 43 -3.21 2.13 1.16
C GLU A 43 -2.45 0.86 1.50
N ALA A 44 -1.14 0.89 1.31
CA ALA A 44 -0.20 -0.15 1.69
C ALA A 44 0.90 0.45 2.57
N TYR A 45 1.71 -0.39 3.23
CA TYR A 45 2.78 0.07 4.11
C TYR A 45 4.15 -0.39 3.63
N VAL A 46 5.08 0.55 3.49
CA VAL A 46 6.50 0.25 3.33
C VAL A 46 7.12 0.09 4.70
N ARG A 47 7.78 -1.05 4.92
CA ARG A 47 8.50 -1.35 6.16
C ARG A 47 9.92 -0.79 6.08
N VAL A 48 10.30 0.02 7.06
CA VAL A 48 11.65 0.55 7.23
C VAL A 48 12.05 0.46 8.69
N ASP A 49 13.35 0.45 8.98
CA ASP A 49 13.82 0.51 10.36
C ASP A 49 13.40 1.83 11.00
N CYS A 50 12.97 1.75 12.25
CA CYS A 50 12.63 2.95 13.01
C CYS A 50 13.90 3.74 13.30
N ALA A 51 13.93 5.00 12.88
CA ALA A 51 15.07 5.88 13.15
C ALA A 51 15.10 6.43 14.59
N ALA A 52 13.99 6.35 15.34
CA ALA A 52 13.89 6.96 16.67
C ALA A 52 14.98 6.52 17.67
N PRO A 53 15.37 5.22 17.73
CA PRO A 53 16.48 4.75 18.56
C PRO A 53 17.82 5.39 18.21
N GLU A 54 18.08 5.75 16.94
CA GLU A 54 19.34 6.40 16.51
C GLU A 54 19.49 7.80 17.12
N PHE A 55 18.38 8.44 17.47
CA PHE A 55 18.35 9.76 18.09
C PHE A 55 18.09 9.70 19.60
N GLY A 56 18.04 8.51 20.21
CA GLY A 56 17.73 8.34 21.63
C GLY A 56 16.29 8.70 22.02
N HIS A 57 15.35 8.59 21.08
CA HIS A 57 13.95 8.97 21.27
C HIS A 57 12.98 7.78 21.13
N SER A 58 11.81 7.88 21.77
CA SER A 58 10.69 6.98 21.52
C SER A 58 9.96 7.34 20.23
N CYS A 59 9.53 6.35 19.46
CA CYS A 59 8.84 6.58 18.20
C CYS A 59 7.37 6.99 18.44
N THR A 60 7.02 8.21 18.04
CA THR A 60 5.63 8.69 18.03
C THR A 60 5.32 9.26 16.63
N PRO A 61 5.00 8.40 15.64
CA PRO A 61 4.86 8.84 14.25
C PRO A 61 3.55 9.62 14.04
N ASN A 62 3.63 10.79 13.39
CA ASN A 62 2.45 11.56 12.95
C ASN A 62 1.71 10.91 11.77
N THR A 63 2.31 9.93 11.11
CA THR A 63 1.79 9.26 9.91
C THR A 63 2.32 7.84 9.85
N GLY A 64 1.42 6.89 9.61
CA GLY A 64 1.70 5.46 9.75
C GLY A 64 1.74 5.02 11.21
N TYR A 65 2.41 3.91 11.48
CA TYR A 65 2.64 3.42 12.83
C TYR A 65 4.02 2.77 12.94
N CYS A 66 4.46 2.54 14.17
CA CYS A 66 5.70 1.84 14.46
C CYS A 66 5.36 0.66 15.36
N ASP A 67 5.91 -0.50 15.04
CA ASP A 67 5.69 -1.75 15.77
C ASP A 67 7.04 -2.48 15.87
N ASP A 68 7.44 -2.85 17.08
CA ASP A 68 8.70 -3.57 17.38
C ASP A 68 9.95 -3.06 16.64
N GLY A 69 10.14 -1.74 16.60
CA GLY A 69 11.30 -1.12 15.93
C GLY A 69 11.21 -1.03 14.41
N VAL A 70 10.10 -1.48 13.82
CA VAL A 70 9.80 -1.35 12.39
C VAL A 70 8.74 -0.26 12.18
N ARG A 71 9.04 0.69 11.30
CA ARG A 71 8.10 1.74 10.91
C ARG A 71 7.35 1.32 9.64
N PHE A 72 6.03 1.45 9.70
CA PHE A 72 5.10 1.20 8.61
C PHE A 72 4.70 2.54 8.00
N VAL A 73 5.34 2.91 6.89
CA VAL A 73 5.11 4.17 6.19
C VAL A 73 3.99 3.99 5.16
N PRO A 74 2.84 4.67 5.29
CA PRO A 74 1.73 4.52 4.36
C PRO A 74 2.12 5.03 2.98
N THR A 75 1.80 4.25 1.96
CA THR A 75 2.03 4.56 0.55
C THR A 75 0.79 4.18 -0.25
N LYS A 76 0.47 4.98 -1.26
CA LYS A 76 -0.64 4.70 -2.16
C LYS A 76 -0.21 3.68 -3.21
N LEU A 77 -0.87 2.53 -3.21
CA LEU A 77 -0.75 1.53 -4.27
C LEU A 77 -1.90 1.74 -5.26
N VAL A 78 -1.62 1.67 -6.55
CA VAL A 78 -2.58 1.88 -7.63
C VAL A 78 -2.56 0.68 -8.54
N ASP A 79 -3.68 -0.03 -8.65
CA ASP A 79 -3.82 -1.09 -9.63
C ASP A 79 -4.13 -0.50 -11.02
N VAL A 80 -3.18 -0.64 -11.94
CA VAL A 80 -3.31 -0.16 -13.32
C VAL A 80 -3.72 -1.36 -14.17
N ALA A 81 -5.03 -1.49 -14.39
CA ALA A 81 -5.62 -2.53 -15.24
C ALA A 81 -5.46 -2.22 -16.73
#